data_AF-A0A1M5PZY5-F1
#
_entry.id   AF-A0A1M5PZY5-F1
#
_cell.length_a   1.000
_cell.length_b   1.000
_cell.length_c   1.000
_cell.angle_alpha   90.00
_cell.angle_beta   90.00
_cell.angle_gamma   90.00
#
_symmetry.space_group_name_H-M   'P 1'
#
loop_
_entity.id
_entity.type
_entity.pdbx_description
1 polymer ?
#
loop_
_entity_poly.entity_id
_entity_poly.type
_entity_poly.pdbx_seq_one_letter_code
_entity_poly.pdbx_strand_id
1 'polypeptide(L)'
;MKVDQKGHTITIKDTQGDIASFLMKVTHQYKTFEKHNIVIDLLSYNELTLTDVKPFMPLSKLHKKAKKSFVIVISDFDYNAIPDTLTVVPSLLEAHDIIEMEEIERDLGF
;
A
#
# COMPACT_ATOMS: atom_id res chain seq x y z
N MET A 1 1.34 -14.64 -1.74
CA MET A 1 1.97 -13.35 -1.41
C MET A 1 3.40 -13.58 -1.00
N LYS A 2 4.28 -12.66 -1.37
CA LYS A 2 5.67 -12.56 -0.91
C LYS A 2 5.78 -11.32 -0.02
N VAL A 3 6.54 -11.41 1.06
CA VAL A 3 6.80 -10.30 1.99
C VAL A 3 8.29 -10.02 1.97
N ASP A 4 8.66 -8.76 1.77
CA ASP A 4 10.03 -8.26 1.83
C ASP A 4 10.09 -7.10 2.83
N GLN A 5 11.17 -6.99 3.60
CA GLN A 5 11.36 -5.91 4.55
C GLN A 5 12.65 -5.15 4.23
N LYS A 6 12.53 -3.83 4.12
CA LYS A 6 13.65 -2.91 3.96
C LYS A 6 13.51 -1.77 4.95
N GLY A 7 14.36 -1.77 5.97
CA GLY A 7 14.29 -0.79 7.06
C GLY A 7 12.94 -0.82 7.79
N HIS A 8 12.27 0.34 7.81
CA HIS A 8 10.98 0.58 8.44
C HIS A 8 9.79 0.28 7.51
N THR A 9 10.04 -0.25 6.31
CA THR A 9 9.03 -0.54 5.29
C THR A 9 8.93 -2.03 5.01
N ILE A 10 7.70 -2.53 4.92
CA ILE A 10 7.36 -3.87 4.44
C ILE A 10 6.66 -3.76 3.08
N THR A 11 7.18 -4.46 2.10
CA THR A 11 6.55 -4.61 0.78
C THR A 11 5.87 -5.96 0.71
N ILE A 12 4.55 -5.95 0.51
CA ILE A 12 3.72 -7.15 0.38
C ILE A 12 3.28 -7.25 -1.07
N LYS A 13 3.81 -8.25 -1.77
CA LYS A 13 3.57 -8.50 -3.19
C LYS A 13 2.57 -9.64 -3.37
N ASP A 14 1.58 -9.45 -4.23
CA ASP A 14 0.76 -10.59 -4.65
C ASP A 14 1.52 -11.50 -5.64
N THR A 15 1.29 -12.80 -5.50
CA THR A 15 1.96 -13.83 -6.31
C THR A 15 0.97 -14.81 -6.93
N GLN A 16 -0.34 -14.59 -6.76
CA GLN A 16 -1.38 -15.55 -7.17
C GLN A 16 -2.37 -14.97 -8.19
N GLY A 17 -2.40 -13.65 -8.40
CA GLY A 17 -3.26 -13.01 -9.39
C GLY A 17 -4.73 -12.92 -8.96
N ASP A 18 -5.02 -13.16 -7.67
CA ASP A 18 -6.35 -13.00 -7.08
C ASP A 18 -6.30 -11.89 -6.02
N ILE A 19 -6.76 -10.70 -6.41
CA ILE A 19 -6.68 -9.50 -5.57
C ILE A 19 -7.58 -9.59 -4.35
N ALA A 20 -8.73 -10.27 -4.45
CA ALA A 20 -9.66 -10.42 -3.34
C ALA A 20 -9.07 -11.35 -2.28
N SER A 21 -8.56 -12.51 -2.69
CA SER A 21 -7.85 -13.44 -1.81
C SER A 21 -6.59 -12.81 -1.22
N PHE A 22 -5.90 -11.99 -2.00
CA PHE A 22 -4.73 -11.27 -1.54
C PHE A 22 -5.08 -10.25 -0.44
N LEU A 23 -6.06 -9.37 -0.67
CA LEU A 23 -6.55 -8.43 0.34
C LEU A 23 -6.99 -9.14 1.63
N MET A 24 -7.70 -10.26 1.53
CA MET A 24 -8.08 -11.06 2.70
C MET A 24 -6.86 -11.54 3.48
N LYS A 25 -5.84 -12.06 2.79
CA LYS A 25 -4.59 -12.53 3.44
C LYS A 25 -3.84 -11.39 4.11
N VAL A 26 -3.70 -10.24 3.45
CA VAL A 26 -3.04 -9.05 4.02
C VAL A 26 -3.79 -8.57 5.26
N THR A 27 -5.12 -8.48 5.17
CA THR A 27 -5.98 -8.02 6.28
C THR A 27 -5.90 -8.97 7.47
N HIS A 28 -5.96 -10.28 7.24
CA HIS A 28 -5.84 -11.28 8.30
C HIS A 28 -4.47 -11.24 9.00
N GLN A 29 -3.41 -10.97 8.25
CA GLN A 29 -2.03 -10.88 8.78
C GLN A 29 -1.62 -9.47 9.20
N TYR A 30 -2.54 -8.50 9.20
CA TYR A 30 -2.23 -7.09 9.45
C TYR A 30 -1.44 -6.85 10.74
N LYS A 31 -1.75 -7.60 11.82
CA LYS A 31 -1.04 -7.50 13.10
C LYS A 31 0.46 -7.79 13.01
N THR A 32 0.88 -8.57 12.03
CA THR A 32 2.30 -8.84 11.77
C THR A 32 3.02 -7.61 11.19
N PHE A 33 2.29 -6.74 10.49
CA PHE A 33 2.86 -5.64 9.70
C PHE A 33 2.60 -4.26 10.31
N GLU A 34 1.69 -4.13 11.28
CA GLU A 34 1.14 -2.85 11.76
C GLU A 34 2.17 -1.85 12.32
N LYS A 35 3.39 -2.28 12.65
CA LYS A 35 4.47 -1.43 13.17
C LYS A 35 5.38 -0.84 12.08
N HIS A 36 5.25 -1.29 10.84
CA HIS A 36 6.05 -0.84 9.69
C HIS A 36 5.18 0.01 8.76
N ASN A 37 5.81 0.78 7.87
CA ASN A 37 5.12 1.32 6.70
C ASN A 37 4.83 0.17 5.73
N ILE A 38 3.70 0.23 5.02
CA ILE A 38 3.26 -0.84 4.14
C ILE A 38 3.21 -0.36 2.70
N VAL A 39 3.89 -1.12 1.83
CA VAL A 39 3.74 -1.05 0.38
C VAL A 39 2.99 -2.29 -0.09
N ILE A 40 1.89 -2.08 -0.82
CA ILE A 40 1.14 -3.14 -1.49
C ILE A 40 1.57 -3.17 -2.95
N ASP A 41 2.35 -4.18 -3.35
CA ASP A 41 2.85 -4.35 -4.71
C ASP A 41 1.87 -5.18 -5.55
N LEU A 42 1.20 -4.50 -6.48
CA LEU A 42 0.27 -5.06 -7.46
C LEU A 42 0.79 -4.92 -8.90
N LEU A 43 2.09 -4.69 -9.10
CA LEU A 43 2.69 -4.51 -10.44
C LEU A 43 2.54 -5.73 -11.36
N SER A 44 2.19 -6.91 -10.81
CA SER A 44 1.92 -8.11 -11.61
C SER A 44 0.54 -8.11 -12.28
N TYR A 45 -0.32 -7.15 -11.96
CA TYR A 45 -1.63 -7.02 -12.57
C TYR A 45 -1.57 -6.03 -13.74
N ASN A 46 -2.15 -6.41 -14.88
CA ASN A 46 -2.13 -5.58 -16.09
C ASN A 46 -3.33 -4.64 -16.19
N GLU A 47 -4.46 -4.99 -15.56
CA GLU A 47 -5.73 -4.25 -15.68
C GLU A 47 -6.41 -4.23 -14.31
N LEU A 48 -6.10 -3.23 -13.49
CA LEU A 48 -6.83 -2.97 -12.24
C LEU A 48 -7.67 -1.71 -12.38
N THR A 49 -8.86 -1.75 -11.81
CA THR A 49 -9.77 -0.62 -11.76
C THR A 49 -9.91 -0.09 -10.33
N LEU A 50 -10.52 1.09 -10.18
CA LEU A 50 -10.86 1.63 -8.86
C LEU A 50 -11.71 0.66 -8.03
N THR A 51 -12.56 -0.15 -8.66
CA THR A 51 -13.39 -1.14 -7.96
C THR A 51 -12.55 -2.22 -7.29
N ASP A 52 -11.41 -2.58 -7.87
CA ASP A 52 -10.50 -3.60 -7.35
C ASP A 52 -9.63 -3.06 -6.20
N VAL A 53 -9.31 -1.76 -6.25
CA VAL A 53 -8.42 -1.09 -5.29
C VAL A 53 -9.18 -0.50 -4.10
N LYS A 54 -10.41 -0.01 -4.30
CA LYS A 54 -11.26 0.59 -3.27
C LYS A 54 -11.45 -0.30 -2.02
N PRO A 55 -11.53 -1.64 -2.12
CA PRO A 55 -11.56 -2.53 -0.96
C PRO A 55 -10.37 -2.43 0.00
N PHE A 56 -9.21 -1.89 -0.43
CA PHE A 56 -8.07 -1.63 0.47
C PHE A 56 -8.28 -0.42 1.39
N MET A 57 -9.24 0.46 1.10
CA MET A 57 -9.44 1.72 1.82
C MET A 57 -9.65 1.56 3.34
N PRO A 58 -10.41 0.58 3.87
CA PRO A 58 -10.54 0.40 5.31
C PRO A 58 -9.19 0.08 5.98
N LEU A 59 -8.37 -0.76 5.34
CA LEU A 59 -7.05 -1.13 5.84
C LEU A 59 -6.08 0.06 5.79
N SER A 60 -6.08 0.80 4.67
CA SER A 60 -5.30 2.05 4.53
C SER A 60 -5.64 3.04 5.64
N LYS A 61 -6.94 3.30 5.89
CA LYS A 61 -7.39 4.21 6.95
C LYS A 61 -6.97 3.72 8.34
N LEU A 62 -7.09 2.43 8.60
CA LEU A 62 -6.65 1.83 9.87
C LEU A 62 -5.15 2.05 10.08
N HIS A 63 -4.35 1.83 9.05
CA HIS A 63 -2.89 1.93 9.13
C HIS A 63 -2.40 3.38 9.26
N LYS A 64 -2.97 4.30 8.47
CA LYS A 64 -2.69 5.74 8.57
C LYS A 64 -3.04 6.32 9.95
N LYS A 65 -4.13 5.86 10.58
CA LYS A 65 -4.46 6.23 11.98
C LYS A 65 -3.41 5.80 13.00
N ALA A 66 -2.64 4.75 12.70
CA ALA A 66 -1.52 4.30 13.52
C ALA A 66 -0.22 5.09 13.25
N LYS A 67 -0.31 6.23 12.52
CA LYS A 67 0.82 7.06 12.09
C LYS A 67 1.85 6.28 11.26
N LYS A 68 1.34 5.46 10.33
CA LYS A 68 2.15 4.68 9.38
C LYS A 68 1.65 4.86 7.96
N SER A 69 2.56 4.85 7.00
CA SER A 69 2.25 5.00 5.58
C SER A 69 1.66 3.73 4.99
N PHE A 70 0.65 3.88 4.12
CA PHE A 70 0.06 2.79 3.36
C PHE A 70 -0.01 3.20 1.89
N VAL A 71 0.83 2.60 1.04
CA VAL A 71 0.96 2.94 -0.38
C VAL A 71 0.69 1.72 -1.24
N ILE A 72 -0.07 1.87 -2.32
CA ILE A 72 -0.37 0.81 -3.28
C ILE A 72 0.38 1.09 -4.59
N VAL A 73 0.96 0.07 -5.20
CA VAL A 73 1.75 0.22 -6.43
C VAL A 73 1.10 -0.51 -7.58
N ILE A 74 0.71 0.23 -8.60
CA ILE A 74 0.03 -0.24 -9.82
C ILE A 74 0.54 0.63 -10.97
N SER A 75 1.03 0.04 -12.07
CA SER A 75 1.67 0.77 -13.17
C SER A 75 0.68 1.49 -14.11
N ASP A 76 -0.33 0.77 -14.61
CA ASP A 76 -1.27 1.29 -15.59
C ASP A 76 -2.65 1.48 -14.93
N PHE A 77 -2.86 2.66 -14.34
CA PHE A 77 -4.06 2.97 -13.57
C PHE A 77 -4.58 4.38 -13.86
N ASP A 78 -5.90 4.61 -13.77
CA ASP A 78 -6.47 5.96 -13.82
C ASP A 78 -6.30 6.67 -12.49
N TYR A 79 -5.18 7.37 -12.32
CA TYR A 79 -4.85 8.08 -11.09
C TYR A 79 -5.81 9.24 -10.78
N ASN A 80 -6.52 9.77 -11.78
CA ASN A 80 -7.46 10.89 -11.57
C ASN A 80 -8.73 10.45 -10.85
N ALA A 81 -9.04 9.16 -10.87
CA ALA A 81 -10.22 8.58 -10.21
C ALA A 81 -9.96 8.19 -8.74
N ILE A 82 -8.73 8.36 -8.25
CA ILE A 82 -8.32 7.88 -6.93
C ILE A 82 -8.79 8.85 -5.84
N PRO A 83 -9.50 8.37 -4.80
CA PRO A 83 -9.85 9.22 -3.67
C PRO A 83 -8.61 9.56 -2.83
N ASP A 84 -8.50 10.78 -2.32
CA ASP A 84 -7.40 11.27 -1.46
C ASP A 84 -7.04 10.37 -0.28
N THR A 85 -7.98 9.52 0.14
CA THR A 85 -7.76 8.54 1.23
C THR A 85 -6.83 7.38 0.85
N LEU A 86 -6.62 7.14 -0.45
CA LEU A 86 -5.74 6.11 -0.98
C LEU A 86 -4.52 6.77 -1.62
N THR A 87 -3.34 6.23 -1.31
CA THR A 87 -2.10 6.62 -1.98
C THR A 87 -1.76 5.50 -2.95
N VAL A 88 -1.78 5.79 -4.25
CA VAL A 88 -1.44 4.83 -5.30
C VAL A 88 -0.42 5.46 -6.23
N VAL A 89 0.61 4.71 -6.59
CA VAL A 89 1.73 5.17 -7.42
C VAL A 89 2.12 4.15 -8.49
N PRO A 90 2.72 4.58 -9.61
CA PRO A 90 3.20 3.70 -10.69
C PRO A 90 4.39 2.81 -10.33
N SER A 91 5.20 3.15 -9.31
CA SER A 91 6.45 2.43 -9.07
C SER A 91 6.78 2.23 -7.58
N LEU A 92 7.59 1.20 -7.31
CA LEU A 92 8.14 0.97 -5.97
C LEU A 92 9.05 2.12 -5.52
N LEU A 93 9.73 2.79 -6.46
CA LEU A 93 10.57 3.94 -6.15
C LEU A 93 9.72 5.07 -5.56
N GLU A 94 8.65 5.45 -6.25
CA GLU A 94 7.74 6.50 -5.77
C GLU A 94 7.06 6.11 -4.45
N ALA A 95 6.74 4.83 -4.26
CA ALA A 95 6.18 4.36 -3.00
C ALA A 95 7.15 4.58 -1.84
N HIS A 96 8.44 4.30 -2.06
CA HIS A 96 9.48 4.60 -1.08
C HIS A 96 9.66 6.10 -0.89
N ASP A 97 9.72 6.89 -1.96
CA ASP A 97 9.90 8.34 -1.86
C ASP A 97 8.78 9.02 -1.05
N ILE A 98 7.52 8.60 -1.25
CA ILE A 98 6.38 9.06 -0.44
C ILE A 98 6.55 8.66 1.02
N ILE A 99 6.93 7.41 1.29
CA ILE A 99 7.09 6.93 2.67
C ILE A 99 8.18 7.72 3.40
N GLU A 100 9.32 7.97 2.76
CA GLU A 100 10.40 8.75 3.36
C GLU A 100 9.94 10.20 3.63
N MET A 101 9.23 10.81 2.68
CA MET A 101 8.67 12.15 2.86
C MET A 101 7.69 12.19 4.05
N GLU A 102 6.74 11.24 4.13
CA GLU A 102 5.77 11.21 5.22
C GLU A 102 6.41 10.89 6.58
N GLU A 103 7.48 10.10 6.65
CA GLU A 103 8.23 9.88 7.90
C GLU A 103 8.94 11.15 8.36
N ILE A 104 9.54 11.91 7.44
CA ILE A 104 10.15 13.21 7.75
C ILE A 104 9.09 14.18 8.28
N GLU A 105 7.92 14.26 7.64
CA GLU A 105 6.80 15.11 8.09
C GLU A 105 6.34 14.72 9.51
N ARG A 106 6.21 13.41 9.77
CA ARG A 106 5.85 12.90 11.11
C ARG A 106 6.91 13.22 12.17
N ASP A 107 8.18 13.10 11.84
CA ASP A 107 9.30 13.41 12.74
C ASP A 107 9.38 14.91 13.05
N LEU A 108 8.99 15.76 12.10
CA LEU A 108 8.86 17.21 12.26
C LEU A 108 7.56 17.63 12.96
N GLY A 109 6.62 16.70 13.20
CA GLY A 109 5.37 16.93 13.93
C GLY A 109 4.26 17.57 13.09
N PHE A 110 4.30 17.43 11.77
CA PHE A 110 3.24 17.84 10.85
C PHE A 110 2.21 16.71 10.62
#